data_AF-V4HFM6-F1
#
_entry.id   AF-V4HFM6-F1
#
_cell.length_a   1.000
_cell.length_b   1.000
_cell.length_c   1.000
_cell.angle_alpha   90.00
_cell.angle_beta   90.00
_cell.angle_gamma   90.00
#
_symmetry.space_group_name_H-M   'P 1'
#
loop_
_entity.id
_entity.type
_entity.pdbx_description
1 polymer ?
#
loop_
_entity_poly.entity_id
_entity_poly.type
_entity_poly.pdbx_seq_one_letter_code
_entity_poly.pdbx_strand_id
1 'polypeptide(L)'
;AAAAGVGLAWRVPRPAVRNAVAAVAVAGAAGLFGSSLAPAYALVALALAALYDVYAVYVSGHMAAVADASADLRLPSMFVVPTDDAYDDADLTVGGGGAPAATVLGAGDALFPAILVASAGVDASASGVAAPLGVPIGAWCTLAGALVGLFALQWVVHRRAGIHAGLPFVNGGAIAGYLLWVASASV
;
A
#
# COMPACT_ATOMS: atom_id res chain seq x y z
N ALA A 1 19.07 -4.96 -18.73
CA ALA A 1 18.26 -4.64 -17.54
C ALA A 1 17.66 -5.90 -16.90
N ALA A 2 16.85 -6.70 -17.61
CA ALA A 2 16.23 -7.92 -17.07
C ALA A 2 17.23 -8.96 -16.51
N ALA A 3 18.32 -9.24 -17.23
CA ALA A 3 19.36 -10.18 -16.77
C ALA A 3 20.12 -9.72 -15.52
N ALA A 4 20.28 -8.41 -15.33
CA ALA A 4 20.89 -7.83 -14.13
C ALA A 4 19.95 -7.90 -12.92
N GLY A 5 18.64 -7.71 -13.15
CA GLY A 5 17.61 -7.93 -12.13
C GLY A 5 17.53 -9.38 -11.68
N VAL A 6 17.63 -10.33 -12.61
CA VAL A 6 17.67 -11.78 -12.31
C VAL A 6 18.96 -12.17 -11.58
N GLY A 7 20.11 -11.59 -11.95
CA GLY A 7 21.39 -11.83 -11.27
C GLY A 7 21.44 -11.28 -9.83
N LEU A 8 20.80 -10.14 -9.59
CA LEU A 8 20.68 -9.56 -8.24
C LEU A 8 19.72 -10.39 -7.36
N ALA A 9 18.64 -10.92 -7.93
CA ALA A 9 17.69 -11.78 -7.23
C ALA A 9 18.34 -13.07 -6.66
N TRP A 10 19.45 -13.55 -7.25
CA TRP A 10 20.19 -14.71 -6.75
C TRP A 10 21.13 -14.40 -5.57
N ARG A 11 21.43 -13.13 -5.28
CA ARG A 11 22.36 -12.71 -4.21
C ARG A 11 21.69 -12.04 -3.02
N VAL A 12 20.43 -11.64 -3.16
CA VAL A 12 19.68 -10.89 -2.14
C VAL A 12 18.91 -11.85 -1.23
N PRO A 13 18.82 -11.59 0.09
CA PRO A 13 17.99 -12.39 1.00
C PRO A 13 16.56 -12.54 0.46
N ARG A 14 16.02 -13.76 0.52
CA ARG A 14 14.72 -14.17 -0.05
C ARG A 14 13.56 -13.17 0.16
N PRO A 15 13.36 -12.56 1.36
CA PRO A 15 12.28 -11.59 1.56
C PRO A 15 12.48 -10.27 0.80
N ALA A 16 13.72 -9.80 0.63
CA ALA A 16 14.00 -8.57 -0.10
C ALA A 16 13.76 -8.75 -1.61
N VAL A 17 14.01 -9.94 -2.16
CA VAL A 17 13.66 -10.26 -3.56
C VAL A 17 12.14 -10.24 -3.75
N ARG A 18 11.38 -10.89 -2.84
CA ARG A 18 9.91 -10.88 -2.89
C ARG A 18 9.36 -9.46 -2.80
N ASN A 19 9.84 -8.66 -1.85
CA ASN A 19 9.40 -7.28 -1.70
C ASN A 19 9.78 -6.42 -2.91
N ALA A 20 10.95 -6.63 -3.52
CA ALA A 20 11.33 -5.92 -4.73
C ALA A 20 10.41 -6.28 -5.91
N VAL A 21 10.09 -7.57 -6.09
CA VAL A 21 9.14 -8.02 -7.13
C VAL A 21 7.75 -7.42 -6.90
N ALA A 22 7.26 -7.46 -5.67
CA ALA A 22 5.97 -6.87 -5.31
C ALA A 22 5.97 -5.34 -5.52
N ALA A 23 7.05 -4.63 -5.16
CA ALA A 23 7.18 -3.20 -5.37
C ALA A 23 7.18 -2.83 -6.86
N VAL A 24 7.89 -3.60 -7.70
CA VAL A 24 7.88 -3.40 -9.17
C VAL A 24 6.50 -3.68 -9.74
N ALA A 25 5.83 -4.74 -9.30
CA ALA A 25 4.47 -5.06 -9.75
C ALA A 25 3.46 -3.97 -9.36
N VAL A 26 3.52 -3.49 -8.12
CA VAL A 26 2.67 -2.39 -7.62
C VAL A 26 2.97 -1.10 -8.37
N ALA A 27 4.24 -0.75 -8.60
CA ALA A 27 4.59 0.44 -9.36
C ALA A 27 4.11 0.36 -10.82
N GLY A 28 4.24 -0.80 -11.47
CA GLY A 28 3.74 -1.03 -12.82
C GLY A 28 2.22 -0.91 -12.91
N ALA A 29 1.50 -1.56 -12.00
CA ALA A 29 0.04 -1.48 -11.93
C ALA A 29 -0.43 -0.05 -11.60
N ALA A 30 0.19 0.63 -10.64
CA ALA A 30 -0.10 2.02 -10.30
C ALA A 30 0.14 2.95 -11.48
N GLY A 31 1.21 2.74 -12.26
CA GLY A 31 1.47 3.50 -13.48
C GLY A 31 0.39 3.26 -14.55
N LEU A 32 0.01 2.01 -14.80
CA LEU A 32 -1.02 1.66 -15.78
C LEU A 32 -2.39 2.25 -15.41
N PHE A 33 -2.85 2.02 -14.18
CA PHE A 33 -4.15 2.51 -13.72
C PHE A 33 -4.14 4.02 -13.46
N GLY A 34 -3.07 4.56 -12.88
CA GLY A 34 -2.94 5.99 -12.57
C GLY A 34 -2.86 6.85 -13.83
N SER A 35 -2.17 6.40 -14.89
CA SER A 35 -2.16 7.11 -16.16
C SER A 35 -3.49 7.03 -16.93
N SER A 36 -4.30 6.00 -16.67
CA SER A 36 -5.57 5.76 -17.37
C SER A 36 -6.79 6.37 -16.66
N LEU A 37 -6.73 6.53 -15.34
CA LEU A 37 -7.81 7.04 -14.52
C LEU A 37 -7.59 8.51 -14.21
N ALA A 38 -8.60 9.35 -14.45
CA ALA A 38 -8.61 10.70 -13.91
C ALA A 38 -8.66 10.65 -12.36
N PRO A 39 -8.09 11.64 -11.66
CA PRO A 39 -8.02 11.62 -10.19
C PRO A 39 -9.39 11.45 -9.52
N ALA A 40 -10.45 12.01 -10.11
CA ALA A 40 -11.82 11.85 -9.62
C ALA A 40 -12.27 10.37 -9.54
N TYR A 41 -11.94 9.56 -10.55
CA TYR A 41 -12.27 8.13 -10.55
C TYR A 41 -11.39 7.34 -9.58
N ALA A 42 -10.12 7.73 -9.45
CA ALA A 42 -9.22 7.15 -8.44
C ALA A 42 -9.76 7.42 -7.02
N LEU A 43 -10.21 8.64 -6.72
CA LEU A 43 -10.83 8.98 -5.43
C LEU A 43 -12.03 8.08 -5.10
N VAL A 44 -12.92 7.86 -6.06
CA VAL A 44 -14.07 6.96 -5.89
C VAL A 44 -13.60 5.53 -5.63
N ALA A 45 -12.63 5.02 -6.40
CA ALA A 45 -12.08 3.68 -6.20
C ALA A 45 -11.44 3.51 -4.80
N LEU A 46 -10.67 4.50 -4.34
CA LEU A 46 -10.04 4.48 -3.01
C LEU A 46 -11.08 4.54 -1.89
N ALA A 47 -12.11 5.37 -2.05
CA ALA A 47 -13.20 5.48 -1.08
C ALA A 47 -14.00 4.17 -0.99
N LEU A 48 -14.34 3.56 -2.14
CA LEU A 48 -15.02 2.27 -2.18
C LEU A 48 -14.16 1.17 -1.55
N ALA A 49 -12.87 1.12 -1.86
CA ALA A 49 -11.94 0.14 -1.27
C ALA A 49 -11.81 0.32 0.25
N ALA A 50 -11.71 1.57 0.73
CA ALA A 50 -11.67 1.87 2.16
C ALA A 50 -12.97 1.48 2.88
N LEU A 51 -14.13 1.78 2.28
CA LEU A 51 -15.44 1.40 2.83
C LEU A 51 -15.61 -0.12 2.87
N TYR A 52 -15.18 -0.80 1.81
CA TYR A 52 -15.17 -2.26 1.75
C TYR A 52 -14.30 -2.86 2.85
N ASP A 53 -13.10 -2.31 3.09
CA ASP A 53 -12.19 -2.79 4.14
C ASP A 53 -12.79 -2.59 5.55
N VAL A 54 -13.35 -1.41 5.84
CA VAL A 54 -14.07 -1.18 7.11
C VAL A 54 -15.21 -2.19 7.28
N TYR A 55 -16.01 -2.38 6.24
CA TYR A 55 -17.14 -3.30 6.29
C TYR A 55 -16.69 -4.75 6.50
N ALA A 56 -15.65 -5.18 5.78
CA ALA A 56 -15.11 -6.53 5.87
C ALA A 56 -14.47 -6.83 7.24
N VAL A 57 -13.79 -5.84 7.84
CA VAL A 57 -13.10 -5.98 9.13
C VAL A 57 -14.08 -5.91 10.30
N TYR A 58 -14.92 -4.87 10.36
CA TYR A 58 -15.70 -4.57 11.56
C TYR A 58 -17.13 -5.10 11.53
N VAL A 59 -17.73 -5.30 10.35
CA VAL A 59 -19.15 -5.69 10.24
C VAL A 59 -19.30 -7.16 9.90
N SER A 60 -18.62 -7.65 8.86
CA SER A 60 -18.87 -9.02 8.40
C SER A 60 -18.18 -10.08 9.26
N GLY A 61 -17.06 -9.76 9.92
CA GLY A 61 -16.22 -10.72 10.65
C GLY A 61 -15.70 -11.87 9.77
N HIS A 62 -16.04 -11.89 8.48
CA HIS A 62 -15.73 -12.97 7.54
C HIS A 62 -14.24 -13.01 7.24
N MET A 63 -13.53 -11.91 7.48
CA MET A 63 -12.08 -11.82 7.31
C MET A 63 -11.31 -12.68 8.34
N ALA A 64 -11.88 -12.95 9.53
CA ALA A 64 -11.30 -13.91 10.46
C ALA A 64 -11.45 -15.36 9.96
N ALA A 65 -12.59 -15.69 9.35
CA ALA A 65 -12.83 -17.01 8.74
C ALA A 65 -12.02 -17.21 7.44
N VAL A 66 -11.80 -16.15 6.66
CA VAL A 66 -10.94 -16.15 5.47
C VAL A 66 -9.46 -16.15 5.85
N ALA A 67 -9.08 -15.55 6.99
CA ALA A 67 -7.71 -15.62 7.51
C ALA A 67 -7.32 -17.06 7.90
N ASP A 68 -8.18 -17.77 8.64
CA ASP A 68 -7.97 -19.20 8.96
C ASP A 68 -7.89 -20.07 7.69
N ALA A 69 -8.77 -19.84 6.71
CA ALA A 69 -8.78 -20.60 5.46
C ALA A 69 -7.62 -20.24 4.50
N SER A 70 -7.10 -19.01 4.55
CA SER A 70 -5.98 -18.55 3.71
C SER A 70 -4.61 -18.87 4.29
N ALA A 71 -4.50 -19.05 5.61
CA ALA A 71 -3.34 -19.67 6.25
C ALA A 71 -3.15 -21.11 5.75
N ASP A 72 -4.24 -21.86 5.56
CA ASP A 72 -4.22 -23.21 4.95
C ASP A 72 -3.84 -23.21 3.47
N LEU A 73 -4.21 -22.16 2.71
CA LEU A 73 -3.99 -22.06 1.27
C LEU A 73 -2.67 -21.39 0.85
N ARG A 74 -1.84 -20.93 1.80
CA ARG A 74 -0.50 -20.33 1.57
C ARG A 74 -0.45 -19.29 0.42
N LEU A 75 -1.46 -18.44 0.27
CA LEU A 75 -1.51 -17.49 -0.85
C LEU A 75 -0.51 -16.33 -0.64
N PRO A 76 0.58 -16.21 -1.44
CA PRO A 76 1.63 -15.24 -1.22
C PRO A 76 1.25 -13.92 -1.91
N SER A 77 0.38 -13.14 -1.27
CA SER A 77 -0.11 -11.86 -1.81
C SER A 77 0.38 -10.62 -1.03
N MET A 78 1.39 -10.79 -0.18
CA MET A 78 1.74 -9.80 0.83
C MET A 78 3.24 -9.44 0.83
N PHE A 79 3.53 -8.16 1.11
CA PHE A 79 4.84 -7.69 1.50
C PHE A 79 5.17 -8.22 2.88
N VAL A 80 6.43 -8.59 3.09
CA VAL A 80 6.86 -9.21 4.35
C VAL A 80 8.09 -8.50 4.87
N VAL A 81 7.99 -7.96 6.08
CA VAL A 81 9.11 -7.35 6.79
C VAL A 81 9.49 -8.29 7.94
N PRO A 82 10.67 -8.95 7.85
CA PRO A 82 11.20 -9.77 8.95
C PRO A 82 11.37 -8.91 10.20
N THR A 83 10.94 -9.41 11.36
CA THR A 83 11.12 -8.71 12.64
C THR A 83 12.38 -9.19 13.38
N ASP A 84 12.89 -10.38 13.02
CA ASP A 84 14.14 -10.96 13.50
C ASP A 84 14.92 -11.66 12.38
N ASP A 85 16.20 -11.94 12.63
CA ASP A 85 17.09 -12.67 11.71
C ASP A 85 16.78 -14.19 11.65
N ALA A 86 15.86 -14.67 12.49
CA ALA A 86 15.43 -16.07 12.55
C ALA A 86 14.32 -16.39 11.53
N TYR A 87 13.90 -15.41 10.73
CA TYR A 87 12.87 -15.56 9.71
C TYR A 87 13.25 -16.57 8.61
N ASP A 88 12.49 -17.68 8.53
CA ASP A 88 12.56 -18.65 7.44
C ASP A 88 11.38 -18.46 6.47
N ASP A 89 11.70 -18.32 5.18
CA ASP A 89 10.73 -18.04 4.12
C ASP A 89 9.92 -19.28 3.70
N ALA A 90 10.32 -20.48 4.14
CA ALA A 90 9.65 -21.75 3.84
C ALA A 90 8.44 -22.02 4.76
N ASP A 91 8.40 -21.39 5.94
CA ASP A 91 7.38 -21.63 6.96
C ASP A 91 6.66 -20.33 7.37
N LEU A 92 5.67 -19.95 6.56
CA LEU A 92 4.80 -18.80 6.80
C LEU A 92 3.80 -19.11 7.92
N THR A 93 4.26 -19.36 9.15
CA THR A 93 3.38 -19.54 10.31
C THR A 93 2.96 -18.19 10.89
N VAL A 94 1.88 -17.63 10.34
CA VAL A 94 1.16 -16.53 10.99
C VAL A 94 0.30 -17.15 12.10
N GLY A 95 0.85 -17.30 13.30
CA GLY A 95 0.07 -17.74 14.46
C GLY A 95 0.70 -18.74 15.43
N GLY A 96 2.03 -18.77 15.58
CA GLY A 96 2.68 -19.62 16.59
C GLY A 96 3.02 -18.86 17.87
N GLY A 97 2.11 -18.76 18.85
CA GLY A 97 2.35 -18.63 20.32
C GLY A 97 3.42 -17.68 20.90
N GLY A 98 4.03 -16.81 20.10
CA GLY A 98 5.10 -15.87 20.44
C GLY A 98 5.07 -14.67 19.49
N ALA A 99 5.88 -13.64 19.76
CA ALA A 99 5.88 -12.41 18.97
C ALA A 99 5.94 -12.71 17.46
N PRO A 100 5.06 -12.13 16.62
CA PRO A 100 4.98 -12.48 15.22
C PRO A 100 6.32 -12.25 14.51
N ALA A 101 6.89 -13.30 13.92
CA ALA A 101 8.22 -13.28 13.28
C ALA A 101 8.30 -12.32 12.08
N ALA A 102 7.16 -11.90 11.53
CA ALA A 102 7.10 -10.95 10.44
C ALA A 102 5.84 -10.07 10.50
N THR A 103 6.01 -8.80 10.15
CA THR A 103 4.89 -7.91 9.84
C THR A 103 4.56 -8.06 8.36
N VAL A 104 3.29 -8.34 8.07
CA VAL A 104 2.80 -8.63 6.73
C VAL A 104 1.85 -7.51 6.29
N LEU A 105 2.07 -6.95 5.09
CA LEU A 105 1.27 -5.87 4.51
C LEU A 105 0.72 -6.28 3.15
N GLY A 106 -0.56 -6.06 2.89
CA GLY A 106 -1.17 -6.42 1.62
C GLY A 106 -0.56 -5.62 0.45
N ALA A 107 -0.27 -6.28 -0.67
CA ALA A 107 0.20 -5.56 -1.85
C ALA A 107 -0.84 -4.55 -2.38
N GLY A 108 -2.13 -4.86 -2.18
CA GLY A 108 -3.24 -3.95 -2.47
C GLY A 108 -3.18 -2.64 -1.67
N ASP A 109 -2.73 -2.68 -0.41
CA ASP A 109 -2.66 -1.51 0.48
C ASP A 109 -1.66 -0.47 -0.01
N ALA A 110 -0.62 -0.91 -0.72
CA ALA A 110 0.32 -0.03 -1.40
C ALA A 110 -0.18 0.40 -2.79
N LEU A 111 -0.95 -0.45 -3.48
CA LEU A 111 -1.42 -0.19 -4.84
C LEU A 111 -2.46 0.92 -4.89
N PHE A 112 -3.51 0.88 -4.07
CA PHE A 112 -4.58 1.87 -4.10
C PHE A 112 -4.09 3.32 -3.94
N PRO A 113 -3.35 3.69 -2.87
CA PRO A 113 -2.82 5.05 -2.75
C PRO A 113 -1.88 5.41 -3.91
N ALA A 114 -1.08 4.46 -4.42
CA ALA A 114 -0.17 4.69 -5.53
C ALA A 114 -0.89 5.02 -6.85
N ILE A 115 -2.09 4.44 -7.09
CA ILE A 115 -2.92 4.80 -8.24
C ILE A 115 -3.31 6.28 -8.19
N LEU A 116 -3.73 6.78 -7.02
CA LEU A 116 -4.09 8.20 -6.86
C LEU A 116 -2.87 9.11 -7.02
N VAL A 117 -1.71 8.72 -6.48
CA VAL A 117 -0.45 9.47 -6.64
C VAL A 117 -0.04 9.55 -8.12
N ALA A 118 -0.08 8.44 -8.84
CA ALA A 118 0.26 8.40 -10.26
C ALA A 118 -0.74 9.20 -11.11
N SER A 119 -2.03 9.11 -10.78
CA SER A 119 -3.10 9.89 -11.43
C SER A 119 -2.93 11.40 -11.20
N ALA A 120 -2.63 11.83 -9.98
CA ALA A 120 -2.29 13.22 -9.68
C ALA A 120 -0.99 13.67 -10.36
N GLY A 121 -0.09 12.73 -10.66
CA GLY A 121 1.17 12.95 -11.39
C GLY A 121 0.99 13.30 -12.86
N VAL A 122 -0.08 12.80 -13.49
CA VAL A 122 -0.37 13.03 -14.91
C VAL A 122 -1.47 14.06 -15.15
N ASP A 123 -2.18 14.49 -14.10
CA ASP A 123 -3.25 15.47 -14.19
C ASP A 123 -2.71 16.87 -14.52
N ALA A 124 -3.03 17.34 -15.73
CA ALA A 124 -2.66 18.67 -16.21
C ALA A 124 -3.31 19.80 -15.40
N SER A 125 -4.42 19.54 -14.71
CA SER A 125 -5.12 20.52 -13.86
C SER A 125 -4.34 20.84 -12.58
N ALA A 126 -3.38 19.99 -12.21
CA ALA A 126 -2.51 20.15 -11.05
C ALA A 126 -1.16 20.82 -11.38
N SER A 127 -1.01 21.41 -12.57
CA SER A 127 0.21 22.04 -13.09
C SER A 127 0.58 23.39 -12.43
N GLY A 128 0.06 23.65 -11.24
CA GLY A 128 0.44 24.79 -10.41
C GLY A 128 1.79 24.55 -9.74
N VAL A 129 2.79 25.37 -10.11
CA VAL A 129 4.13 25.46 -9.53
C VAL A 129 5.03 24.24 -9.81
N ALA A 130 6.17 24.48 -10.46
CA ALA A 130 7.18 23.47 -10.76
C ALA A 130 7.68 22.81 -9.47
N ALA A 131 7.37 21.53 -9.28
CA ALA A 131 7.87 20.73 -8.17
C ALA A 131 9.22 20.06 -8.50
N PRO A 132 9.95 19.56 -7.49
CA PRO A 132 11.20 18.86 -7.70
C PRO A 132 11.01 17.67 -8.66
N LEU A 133 12.01 17.46 -9.54
CA LEU A 133 12.07 16.37 -10.51
C LEU A 133 11.01 16.40 -11.63
N GLY A 134 10.30 17.52 -11.82
CA GLY A 134 9.31 17.66 -12.90
C GLY A 134 7.99 16.92 -12.65
N VAL A 135 7.77 16.46 -11.41
CA VAL A 135 6.53 15.81 -10.95
C VAL A 135 5.63 16.87 -10.33
N PRO A 136 4.31 16.96 -10.61
CA PRO A 136 3.45 18.00 -10.05
C PRO A 136 3.33 17.90 -8.52
N ILE A 137 3.13 19.06 -7.86
CA ILE A 137 3.03 19.14 -6.38
C ILE A 137 1.89 18.26 -5.86
N GLY A 138 0.78 18.14 -6.59
CA GLY A 138 -0.33 17.27 -6.20
C GLY A 138 0.06 15.81 -5.98
N ALA A 139 1.00 15.28 -6.77
CA ALA A 139 1.53 13.92 -6.58
C ALA A 139 2.41 13.82 -5.31
N TRP A 140 3.14 14.87 -4.96
CA TRP A 140 3.90 14.93 -3.71
C TRP A 140 2.99 15.04 -2.49
N CYS A 141 1.94 15.86 -2.55
CA CYS A 141 0.97 16.03 -1.46
C CYS A 141 0.17 14.74 -1.22
N THR A 142 -0.28 14.07 -2.28
CA THR A 142 -0.95 12.76 -2.19
C THR A 142 -0.03 11.71 -1.57
N LEU A 143 1.22 11.63 -2.03
CA LEU A 143 2.22 10.71 -1.48
C LEU A 143 2.49 10.98 -0.01
N ALA A 144 2.71 12.24 0.36
CA ALA A 144 2.92 12.63 1.75
C ALA A 144 1.72 12.28 2.63
N GLY A 145 0.50 12.53 2.17
CA GLY A 145 -0.73 12.12 2.85
C GLY A 145 -0.83 10.61 3.04
N ALA A 146 -0.51 9.82 2.02
CA ALA A 146 -0.48 8.36 2.09
C ALA A 146 0.54 7.86 3.13
N LEU A 147 1.74 8.45 3.16
CA LEU A 147 2.78 8.11 4.13
C LEU A 147 2.39 8.48 5.57
N VAL A 148 1.73 9.63 5.77
CA VAL A 148 1.18 10.00 7.08
C VAL A 148 0.07 9.02 7.50
N GLY A 149 -0.80 8.62 6.57
CA GLY A 149 -1.83 7.61 6.81
C GLY A 149 -1.24 6.25 7.19
N LEU A 150 -0.19 5.82 6.49
CA LEU A 150 0.56 4.60 6.82
C LEU A 150 1.21 4.71 8.20
N PHE A 151 1.85 5.83 8.53
CA PHE A 151 2.43 6.06 9.84
C PHE A 151 1.37 6.01 10.96
N ALA A 152 0.22 6.64 10.73
CA ALA A 152 -0.90 6.60 11.66
C ALA A 152 -1.43 5.16 11.85
N LEU A 153 -1.52 4.37 10.79
CA LEU A 153 -1.88 2.96 10.87
C LEU A 153 -0.87 2.18 11.73
N GLN A 154 0.43 2.31 11.43
CA GLN A 154 1.48 1.62 12.20
C GLN A 154 1.46 2.01 13.68
N TRP A 155 1.23 3.30 13.97
CA TRP A 155 1.05 3.77 15.34
C TRP A 155 -0.15 3.08 16.02
N VAL A 156 -1.30 3.01 15.34
CA VAL A 156 -2.51 2.39 15.89
C VAL A 156 -2.28 0.90 16.14
N VAL A 157 -1.69 0.19 15.18
CA VAL A 157 -1.36 -1.24 15.29
C VAL A 157 -0.40 -1.52 16.44
N HIS A 158 0.63 -0.68 16.63
CA HIS A 158 1.55 -0.84 17.77
C HIS A 158 0.90 -0.54 19.13
N ARG A 159 -0.12 0.33 19.17
CA ARG A 159 -0.82 0.68 20.42
C ARG A 159 -2.02 -0.21 20.73
N ARG A 160 -2.64 -0.81 19.73
CA ARG A 160 -3.84 -1.65 19.87
C ARG A 160 -3.56 -3.00 19.22
N ALA A 161 -3.46 -4.04 20.04
CA ALA A 161 -3.37 -5.41 19.55
C ALA A 161 -4.65 -5.78 18.78
N GLY A 162 -4.52 -6.23 17.53
CA GLY A 162 -5.64 -6.72 16.72
C GLY A 162 -5.45 -6.51 15.21
N ILE A 163 -6.24 -7.23 14.41
CA ILE A 163 -6.35 -7.02 12.97
C ILE A 163 -7.16 -5.73 12.74
N HIS A 164 -6.57 -4.75 12.07
CA HIS A 164 -7.20 -3.47 11.77
C HIS A 164 -7.36 -3.29 10.27
N ALA A 165 -8.42 -2.58 9.87
CA ALA A 165 -8.62 -2.13 8.50
C ALA A 165 -7.49 -1.17 8.13
N GLY A 166 -6.61 -1.58 7.21
CA GLY A 166 -5.44 -0.81 6.80
C GLY A 166 -5.76 0.26 5.75
N LEU A 167 -6.65 -0.07 4.81
CA LEU A 167 -7.00 0.81 3.70
C LEU A 167 -7.63 2.14 4.13
N PRO A 168 -8.49 2.23 5.16
CA PRO A 168 -9.08 3.50 5.57
C PRO A 168 -8.06 4.53 6.03
N PHE A 169 -6.98 4.10 6.69
CA PHE A 169 -5.93 5.00 7.13
C PHE A 169 -5.05 5.44 5.97
N VAL A 170 -4.60 4.49 5.15
CA VAL A 170 -3.68 4.77 4.05
C VAL A 170 -4.38 5.49 2.89
N ASN A 171 -5.53 4.98 2.42
CA ASN A 171 -6.33 5.64 1.38
C ASN A 171 -6.90 6.96 1.90
N GLY A 172 -7.37 7.01 3.16
CA GLY A 172 -7.86 8.26 3.76
C GLY A 172 -6.78 9.34 3.81
N GLY A 173 -5.55 8.98 4.18
CA GLY A 173 -4.40 9.89 4.15
C GLY A 173 -4.08 10.38 2.73
N ALA A 174 -4.06 9.47 1.74
CA ALA A 174 -3.82 9.81 0.34
C ALA A 174 -4.89 10.77 -0.22
N ILE A 175 -6.16 10.50 0.06
CA ILE A 175 -7.30 11.33 -0.32
C ILE A 175 -7.18 12.72 0.34
N ALA A 176 -6.90 12.78 1.64
CA ALA A 176 -6.75 14.05 2.36
C ALA A 176 -5.60 14.89 1.78
N GLY A 177 -4.46 14.26 1.48
CA GLY A 177 -3.32 14.93 0.83
C GLY A 177 -3.67 15.51 -0.55
N TYR A 178 -4.45 14.77 -1.36
CA TYR A 178 -4.95 15.27 -2.64
C TYR A 178 -5.90 16.44 -2.50
N LEU A 179 -6.89 16.32 -1.61
CA LEU A 179 -7.92 17.35 -1.44
C LEU A 179 -7.33 18.64 -0.87
N LEU A 180 -6.34 18.55 0.03
CA LEU A 180 -5.61 19.71 0.53
C LEU A 180 -4.87 20.44 -0.59
N TRP A 181 -4.24 19.70 -1.51
CA TRP A 181 -3.61 20.29 -2.69
C TRP A 181 -4.63 21.01 -3.56
N VAL A 182 -5.72 20.32 -3.92
CA VAL A 182 -6.78 20.90 -4.77
C VAL A 182 -7.38 22.16 -4.13
N ALA A 183 -7.60 22.15 -2.81
CA ALA A 183 -8.07 23.32 -2.07
C ALA A 183 -7.04 24.47 -2.07
N SER A 184 -5.74 24.17 -1.98
CA SER A 184 -4.69 25.19 -2.03
C SER A 184 -4.45 25.77 -3.42
N ALA A 185 -4.69 24.99 -4.47
CA ALA A 185 -4.50 25.41 -5.87
C ALA A 185 -5.70 26.20 -6.43
N SER A 186 -6.83 26.21 -5.73
CA SER A 186 -8.05 26.95 -6.11
C SER A 186 -8.15 28.34 -5.47
N VAL A 187 -7.13 28.77 -4.72
CA VAL A 187 -6.96 30.09 -4.09
C VAL A 187 -5.87 30.86 -4.83
#